data_AF-A0A7V3FBX5-F1
#
_entry.id   AF-A0A7V3FBX5-F1
#
_cell.length_a   1.000
_cell.length_b   1.000
_cell.length_c   1.000
_cell.angle_alpha   90.00
_cell.angle_beta   90.00
_cell.angle_gamma   90.00
#
_symmetry.space_group_name_H-M   'P 1'
#
loop_
_entity.id
_entity.type
_entity.pdbx_description
1 polymer ?
#
loop_
_entity_poly.entity_id
_entity_poly.type
_entity_poly.pdbx_seq_one_letter_code
_entity_poly.pdbx_strand_id
1 'polypeptide(L)'
;MARVRELRDLGEPELLERLESLKEELFNLRFQLATGQLDNPMRIKQVRHEIARILTIVREREIEAELDGLVDGSSSEAAALQHEEER
;
A
#
# COMPACT_ATOMS: atom_id res chain seq x y z
N MET A 1 3.08 16.72 5.69
CA MET A 1 3.00 15.80 4.55
C MET A 1 4.18 14.85 4.66
N ALA A 2 3.94 13.58 4.99
CA ALA A 2 5.02 12.59 5.08
C ALA A 2 5.68 12.37 3.71
N ARG A 3 7.01 12.21 3.68
CA ARG A 3 7.73 11.90 2.44
C ARG A 3 7.53 10.43 2.10
N VAL A 4 7.37 10.11 0.82
CA VAL A 4 7.12 8.73 0.37
C VAL A 4 8.24 7.77 0.79
N ARG A 5 9.49 8.26 0.85
CA ARG A 5 10.64 7.48 1.36
C ARG A 5 10.42 7.02 2.79
N GLU A 6 10.04 7.94 3.68
CA GLU A 6 9.77 7.64 5.09
C GLU A 6 8.67 6.57 5.24
N LEU A 7 7.67 6.55 4.35
CA LEU A 7 6.62 5.52 4.37
C LEU A 7 7.11 4.17 3.88
N ARG A 8 8.10 4.13 2.97
CA ARG A 8 8.67 2.86 2.47
C ARG A 8 9.58 2.21 3.50
N ASP A 9 10.22 3.02 4.35
CA ASP A 9 11.09 2.55 5.43
C ASP A 9 10.31 1.95 6.62
N LEU A 10 8.99 2.21 6.72
CA LEU A 10 8.13 1.66 7.76
C LEU A 10 7.76 0.18 7.51
N GLY A 11 7.58 -0.55 8.61
CA GLY A 11 7.03 -1.89 8.60
C GLY A 11 5.57 -1.91 8.12
N GLU A 12 5.12 -3.03 7.56
CA GLU A 12 3.71 -3.23 7.22
C GLU A 12 2.73 -2.98 8.40
N PRO A 13 2.96 -3.49 9.63
CA PRO A 13 2.05 -3.22 10.75
C PRO A 13 1.98 -1.73 11.10
N GLU A 14 3.11 -1.02 11.04
CA GLU A 14 3.17 0.43 11.32
C GLU A 14 2.43 1.24 10.24
N LEU A 15 2.51 0.81 8.97
CA LEU A 15 1.76 1.42 7.87
C LEU A 15 0.26 1.25 8.06
N LEU A 16 -0.20 0.08 8.51
CA LEU A 16 -1.60 -0.19 8.77
C LEU A 16 -2.13 0.59 9.98
N GLU A 17 -1.36 0.67 11.06
CA GLU A 17 -1.71 1.50 12.22
C GLU A 17 -1.84 2.98 11.82
N ARG A 18 -0.85 3.50 11.07
CA ARG A 18 -0.89 4.88 10.57
C ARG A 18 -2.06 5.12 9.63
N LEU A 19 -2.42 4.14 8.80
CA LEU A 19 -3.59 4.20 7.92
C LEU A 19 -4.89 4.32 8.73
N GLU A 20 -5.02 3.57 9.82
CA GLU A 20 -6.19 3.60 10.69
C GLU A 20 -6.33 4.95 11.39
N SER A 21 -5.24 5.48 11.97
CA SER A 21 -5.25 6.81 12.58
C SER A 21 -5.65 7.91 11.57
N LEU A 22 -5.14 7.85 10.33
CA LEU A 22 -5.50 8.82 9.29
C LEU A 22 -6.96 8.70 8.84
N LYS A 23 -7.54 7.50 8.85
CA LYS A 23 -8.96 7.30 8.54
C LYS A 23 -9.85 7.91 9.62
N GLU A 24 -9.50 7.72 10.89
CA GLU A 24 -10.19 8.35 12.02
C GLU A 24 -10.09 9.87 11.95
N GLU A 25 -8.89 10.40 11.66
CA GLU A 25 -8.70 11.84 11.47
C GLU A 25 -9.58 12.37 10.33
N LEU A 26 -9.62 11.68 9.18
CA LEU A 26 -10.47 12.06 8.05
C LEU A 26 -11.95 12.06 8.41
N PHE A 27 -12.41 11.10 9.22
CA PHE A 27 -13.78 11.04 9.70
C PHE A 27 -14.09 12.26 10.57
N ASN A 28 -13.23 12.57 11.53
CA ASN A 28 -13.39 13.74 12.41
C ASN A 28 -13.39 15.06 11.61
N LEU A 29 -12.50 15.21 10.62
CA LEU A 29 -12.47 16.39 9.76
C LEU A 29 -13.73 16.53 8.91
N ARG A 30 -14.30 15.42 8.43
CA ARG A 30 -15.58 15.43 7.69
C ARG A 30 -16.75 15.78 8.60
N PHE A 31 -16.73 15.32 9.84
CA PHE A 31 -17.71 15.69 10.84
C PHE A 31 -17.65 17.20 11.14
N GLN A 32 -16.45 17.73 11.40
CA GLN A 32 -16.22 19.17 11.60
C GLN A 32 -16.63 20.01 10.38
N LEU A 33 -16.39 19.51 9.17
CA LEU A 33 -16.84 20.16 7.94
C LEU A 33 -18.37 20.26 7.89
N ALA A 34 -19.07 19.19 8.27
CA ALA A 34 -20.53 19.16 8.27
C ALA A 34 -21.14 20.07 9.36
N THR A 35 -20.48 20.21 10.52
CA THR A 35 -20.91 21.12 11.59
C THR A 35 -20.49 22.57 11.36
N GLY A 36 -19.69 22.86 10.32
CA GLY A 36 -19.18 24.19 10.01
C GLY A 36 -18.09 24.67 10.97
N GLN A 37 -17.49 23.77 11.75
CA GLN A 37 -16.44 24.07 12.74
C GLN A 37 -15.04 23.71 12.23
N LEU A 38 -14.87 23.52 10.92
CA LEU A 38 -13.59 23.12 10.35
C LEU A 38 -12.66 24.32 10.17
N ASP A 39 -11.57 24.36 10.94
CA ASP A 39 -10.58 25.43 10.84
C ASP A 39 -9.75 25.37 9.55
N ASN A 40 -9.37 24.17 9.10
CA ASN A 40 -8.47 23.98 7.97
C ASN A 40 -8.99 22.97 6.92
N PRO A 41 -9.70 23.44 5.87
CA PRO A 41 -10.16 22.59 4.76
C PRO A 41 -9.03 21.90 4.00
N MET A 42 -7.82 22.46 3.96
CA MET A 42 -6.70 21.83 3.26
C MET A 42 -6.25 20.54 3.92
N ARG A 43 -6.49 20.39 5.24
CA ARG A 43 -6.11 19.19 5.98
C ARG A 43 -6.81 17.93 5.44
N ILE A 44 -8.09 18.04 5.05
CA ILE A 44 -8.83 16.94 4.43
C ILE A 44 -8.12 16.42 3.17
N LYS A 45 -7.67 17.34 2.30
CA LYS A 45 -6.94 16.98 1.08
C LYS A 45 -5.60 16.32 1.41
N GLN A 46 -4.88 16.83 2.41
CA GLN A 46 -3.61 16.26 2.85
C GLN A 46 -3.78 14.84 3.39
N VAL A 47 -4.70 14.63 4.33
CA VAL A 47 -4.99 13.32 4.94
C VAL A 47 -5.40 12.31 3.86
N ARG A 48 -6.27 12.70 2.92
CA ARG A 48 -6.66 11.83 1.79
C ARG A 48 -5.46 11.41 0.93
N HIS A 49 -4.52 12.33 0.66
CA HIS A 49 -3.31 11.99 -0.08
C HIS A 49 -2.36 11.10 0.72
N GLU A 50 -2.25 11.28 2.04
CA GLU A 50 -1.43 10.41 2.89
C GLU A 50 -2.00 8.99 2.94
N ILE A 51 -3.33 8.84 3.07
CA ILE A 51 -4.02 7.55 2.96
C ILE A 51 -3.73 6.88 1.62
N ALA A 52 -3.88 7.61 0.51
CA ALA A 52 -3.65 7.05 -0.82
C ALA A 52 -2.21 6.54 -0.99
N ARG A 53 -1.22 7.28 -0.51
CA ARG A 53 0.20 6.87 -0.57
C ARG A 53 0.46 5.58 0.20
N ILE A 54 -0.10 5.44 1.41
CA ILE A 54 0.07 4.22 2.20
C ILE A 54 -0.56 3.03 1.47
N LEU A 55 -1.81 3.18 0.99
CA LEU A 55 -2.49 2.13 0.24
C LEU A 55 -1.72 1.71 -1.02
N THR A 56 -1.12 2.67 -1.73
CA THR A 56 -0.28 2.36 -2.90
C THR A 56 0.94 1.54 -2.50
N ILE A 57 1.65 1.89 -1.43
CA ILE A 57 2.83 1.13 -0.97
C ILE A 57 2.45 -0.28 -0.53
N VAL A 58 1.35 -0.43 0.21
CA VAL A 58 0.84 -1.75 0.62
C VAL A 58 0.53 -2.59 -0.63
N ARG A 59 -0.16 -2.00 -1.61
CA ARG A 59 -0.47 -2.70 -2.86
C ARG A 59 0.76 -3.03 -3.71
N GLU A 60 1.76 -2.14 -3.74
CA GLU A 60 3.05 -2.41 -4.39
C GLU A 60 3.70 -3.67 -3.80
N ARG A 61 3.74 -3.78 -2.46
CA ARG A 61 4.29 -4.95 -1.75
C ARG A 61 3.50 -6.23 -2.00
N GLU A 62 2.17 -6.15 -2.01
CA GLU A 62 1.31 -7.31 -2.34
C GLU A 62 1.58 -7.83 -3.76
N ILE A 63 1.71 -6.92 -4.74
CA ILE A 63 1.98 -7.29 -6.13
C ILE A 63 3.38 -7.90 -6.26
N GLU A 64 4.39 -7.36 -5.58
CA GLU A 64 5.74 -7.92 -5.57
C GLU A 64 5.75 -9.35 -5.00
N ALA A 65 5.05 -9.59 -3.89
CA ALA A 65 4.91 -10.92 -3.32
C ALA A 65 4.14 -11.90 -4.23
N GLU A 66 3.12 -11.43 -4.95
CA GLU A 66 2.37 -12.24 -5.93
C GLU A 66 3.24 -12.60 -7.14
N LEU A 67 4.05 -11.65 -7.64
CA LEU A 67 4.99 -11.87 -8.72
C LEU A 67 6.09 -12.85 -8.33
N ASP A 68 6.66 -12.73 -7.14
CA ASP A 68 7.68 -13.66 -6.63
C ASP A 68 7.12 -15.10 -6.58
N GLY A 69 5.87 -15.26 -6.11
CA GLY A 69 5.19 -16.56 -6.10
C GLY A 69 4.92 -17.17 -7.48
N LEU A 70 4.85 -16.34 -8.54
CA LEU A 70 4.70 -16.79 -9.93
C LEU A 70 6.04 -17.22 -10.55
N VAL A 71 7.16 -16.59 -10.17
CA VAL A 71 8.49 -16.91 -10.68
C VAL A 71 8.94 -18.31 -10.23
N ASP A 72 8.65 -18.69 -8.98
CA ASP A 72 8.98 -20.02 -8.45
C ASP A 72 8.25 -21.16 -9.19
N GLY A 73 7.06 -20.91 -9.75
CA GLY A 73 6.30 -21.88 -10.54
C GLY A 73 6.86 -22.14 -11.96
N SER A 74 7.60 -21.20 -12.52
CA SER A 74 8.18 -21.30 -13.87
C SER A 74 9.49 -22.13 -13.93
N SER A 75 10.08 -22.41 -12.77
CA SER A 75 11.29 -23.25 -12.68
C SER A 75 11.01 -24.75 -12.87
N SER A 76 9.74 -25.18 -12.77
CA SER A 76 9.32 -26.58 -12.92
C SER A 76 9.09 -27.02 -14.38
N GLU A 77 8.73 -26.10 -15.28
CA GLU A 77 8.45 -26.44 -16.69
C GLU A 77 9.70 -26.52 -17.57
N ALA A 78 10.78 -25.81 -17.22
CA ALA A 78 12.02 -25.82 -18.00
C ALA A 78 12.82 -27.13 -17.88
N ALA A 79 12.63 -27.90 -16.80
CA ALA A 79 13.35 -29.16 -16.58
C ALA A 79 12.76 -30.36 -17.36
N ALA A 80 11.50 -30.28 -17.80
CA ALA A 80 10.82 -31.39 -18.48
C ALA A 80 11.19 -31.52 -19.97
N LEU A 81 11.56 -30.41 -20.62
CA LEU A 81 11.87 -30.39 -22.06
C LEU A 81 13.29 -30.90 -22.39
N GLN A 82 14.20 -30.94 -21.42
CA GLN A 82 15.58 -31.40 -21.66
C GLN A 82 15.71 -32.94 -21.67
N HIS A 83 14.73 -33.68 -21.12
CA HIS A 83 14.76 -35.15 -21.10
C HIS A 83 14.13 -35.81 -22.32
N GLU A 84 13.49 -35.05 -23.22
CA GLU A 84 12.85 -35.61 -24.42
C GLU A 84 13.76 -35.59 -25.66
N GLU A 85 14.89 -34.86 -25.62
CA GLU A 85 15.88 -34.79 -26.73
C GLU A 85 17.02 -35.82 -26.65
N GLU A 86 17.15 -36.62 -25.58
CA GLU A 86 18.20 -37.66 -25.45
C GLU A 86 17.69 -39.10 -25.71
N ARG A 87 16.73 -39.28 -26.62
CA ARG A 87 16.40 -40.60 -27.18
C ARG A 87 17.35 -41.02 -28.29
#